data_AF-A0A2E0R6V6-F1
#
_entry.id   AF-A0A2E0R6V6-F1
#
_cell.length_a   1.000
_cell.length_b   1.000
_cell.length_c   1.000
_cell.angle_alpha   90.00
_cell.angle_beta   90.00
_cell.angle_gamma   90.00
#
_symmetry.space_group_name_H-M   'P 1'
#
loop_
_entity.id
_entity.type
_entity.pdbx_description
1 polymer ?
#
loop_
_entity_poly.entity_id
_entity_poly.type
_entity_poly.pdbx_seq_one_letter_code
_entity_poly.pdbx_strand_id
1 'polypeptide(L)'
;MIGVLFATEMEAEAFQSRDIPDDVMLKVADEMGLEAARIAAEELVECGATTIINAGVCAALHNRLERGSVYRISTVITEELKAAVNVGVGLGLKKLVSVEEPLYQADRKQELARQYDLVDMEGYAVARVCETHQIPCILLKGVTDFGDTMAKEDIQTHIAPVSETVADAILFVLDGMKSRSKQRGDNQKSVLNLSEGTGGLVKRLHRFTKIEHLIFSLPLLFAGAWLGAGGLPSLPVLLWITLAGLGARTFGMALNRIFDRKIDAINPRTAKREMAAGVLSLKQGYGVAFFGVILYFIACVGLGELVLRLSLFPLIPLTVYSLLKRFTPLCHYGIGVALGFAPLGAFVAASGDLAVSSELIVLCLFTFFWISGFDILYALMDREFDQMHGVKSLPAAIGEKGALTVAAFTHLIAFAFLVLLWMGFGGALPLLSLSVAAVAFGAAYVPTIPITVRFFPISAIAGIAGALVVLLGGIS
;
A
#
# COMPACT_ATOMS: atom_id res chain seq x y z
N MET A 1 25.08 14.77 1.71
CA MET A 1 26.18 13.82 1.45
C MET A 1 25.67 12.41 1.72
N ILE A 2 25.99 11.46 0.86
CA ILE A 2 25.64 10.03 1.03
C ILE A 2 26.90 9.32 1.51
N GLY A 3 26.84 8.65 2.66
CA GLY A 3 27.91 7.78 3.12
C GLY A 3 27.82 6.41 2.45
N VAL A 4 28.92 5.89 1.93
CA VAL A 4 29.05 4.48 1.47
C VAL A 4 30.07 3.82 2.38
N LEU A 5 29.66 2.73 3.05
CA LEU A 5 30.47 2.02 4.03
C LEU A 5 30.72 0.58 3.58
N PHE A 6 31.99 0.21 3.46
CA PHE A 6 32.45 -1.17 3.24
C PHE A 6 33.16 -1.73 4.47
N ALA A 7 33.11 -3.06 4.64
CA ALA A 7 33.75 -3.72 5.77
C ALA A 7 35.26 -3.88 5.58
N THR A 8 35.72 -4.03 4.33
CA THR A 8 37.13 -4.24 4.01
C THR A 8 37.53 -3.54 2.72
N GLU A 9 38.84 -3.32 2.53
CA GLU A 9 39.39 -2.71 1.32
C GLU A 9 39.11 -3.56 0.07
N MET A 10 39.12 -4.89 0.21
CA MET A 10 38.82 -5.82 -0.89
C MET A 10 37.37 -5.70 -1.40
N GLU A 11 36.43 -5.33 -0.52
CA GLU A 11 35.05 -5.05 -0.94
C GLU A 11 34.95 -3.69 -1.64
N ALA A 12 35.75 -2.72 -1.19
CA ALA A 12 35.70 -1.34 -1.66
C ALA A 12 36.43 -1.11 -2.99
N GLU A 13 37.45 -1.91 -3.32
CA GLU A 13 38.34 -1.73 -4.48
C GLU A 13 37.58 -1.53 -5.81
N ALA A 14 36.56 -2.36 -6.05
CA ALA A 14 35.76 -2.28 -7.26
C ALA A 14 34.89 -1.01 -7.35
N PHE A 15 34.54 -0.40 -6.21
CA PHE A 15 33.79 0.87 -6.15
C PHE A 15 34.73 2.08 -6.20
N GLN A 16 35.89 2.01 -5.53
CA GLN A 16 36.94 3.04 -5.56
C GLN A 16 37.51 3.28 -6.95
N SER A 17 37.56 2.23 -7.78
CA SER A 17 38.00 2.33 -9.17
C SER A 17 36.96 2.96 -10.11
N ARG A 18 35.74 3.24 -9.64
CA ARG A 18 34.69 3.93 -10.41
C ARG A 18 34.75 5.44 -10.21
N ASP A 19 34.07 6.16 -11.09
CA ASP A 19 33.87 7.60 -10.95
C ASP A 19 32.84 7.87 -9.84
N ILE A 20 33.34 8.05 -8.61
CA ILE A 20 32.52 8.29 -7.42
C ILE A 20 32.08 9.76 -7.42
N PRO A 21 30.77 10.04 -7.30
CA PRO A 21 30.32 11.41 -7.24
C PRO A 21 30.84 12.23 -6.05
N ASP A 22 31.05 13.53 -6.26
CA ASP A 22 31.49 14.48 -5.21
C ASP A 22 30.59 14.51 -3.97
N ASP A 23 29.31 14.14 -4.10
CA ASP A 23 28.34 14.13 -3.00
C ASP A 23 28.33 12.84 -2.17
N VAL A 24 29.27 11.92 -2.45
CA VAL A 24 29.43 10.63 -1.78
C VAL A 24 30.70 10.62 -0.93
N MET A 25 30.55 10.21 0.34
CA MET A 25 31.66 9.97 1.26
C MET A 25 31.87 8.47 1.37
N LEU A 26 33.03 7.99 0.93
CA LEU A 26 33.42 6.60 1.06
C LEU A 26 34.14 6.40 2.40
N LYS A 27 33.73 5.38 3.16
CA LYS A 27 34.43 4.90 4.36
C LYS A 27 34.62 3.39 4.27
N VAL A 28 35.81 2.94 4.60
CA VAL A 28 36.12 1.52 4.80
C VAL A 28 36.40 1.35 6.29
N ALA A 29 35.84 0.31 6.91
CA ALA A 29 36.12 0.00 8.31
C ALA A 29 37.58 -0.45 8.47
N ASP A 30 38.18 -0.14 9.62
CA ASP A 30 39.60 -0.47 9.88
C ASP A 30 39.82 -1.98 10.06
N GLU A 31 38.80 -2.70 10.50
CA GLU A 31 38.76 -4.17 10.63
C GLU A 31 37.33 -4.69 10.40
N MET A 32 37.20 -6.02 10.27
CA MET A 32 35.88 -6.68 10.26
C MET A 32 35.36 -6.85 11.68
N GLY A 33 34.06 -6.65 11.87
CA GLY A 33 33.35 -6.86 13.11
C GLY A 33 32.48 -5.66 13.49
N LEU A 34 31.42 -5.96 14.23
CA LEU A 34 30.36 -5.01 14.61
C LEU A 34 30.90 -3.68 15.15
N GLU A 35 31.96 -3.70 15.96
CA GLU A 35 32.50 -2.48 16.58
C GLU A 35 33.20 -1.57 15.57
N ALA A 36 34.00 -2.12 14.66
CA ALA A 36 34.66 -1.36 13.61
C ALA A 36 33.64 -0.76 12.63
N ALA A 37 32.61 -1.54 12.27
CA ALA A 37 31.50 -1.04 11.46
C ALA A 37 30.68 0.05 12.17
N ARG A 38 30.50 -0.05 13.49
CA ARG A 38 29.85 0.99 14.31
C ARG A 38 30.65 2.29 14.26
N ILE A 39 31.95 2.25 14.52
CA ILE A 39 32.84 3.41 14.51
C ILE A 39 32.85 4.07 13.13
N ALA A 40 33.05 3.29 12.07
CA ALA A 40 33.03 3.79 10.70
C ALA A 40 31.69 4.43 10.32
N ALA A 41 30.57 3.88 10.79
CA ALA A 41 29.26 4.48 10.58
C ALA A 41 29.09 5.79 11.36
N GLU A 42 29.54 5.86 12.61
CA GLU A 42 29.49 7.09 13.43
C GLU A 42 30.30 8.22 12.79
N GLU A 43 31.51 7.93 12.30
CA GLU A 43 32.33 8.92 11.59
C GLU A 43 31.64 9.46 10.33
N LEU A 44 30.96 8.61 9.57
CA LEU A 44 30.16 9.07 8.43
C LEU A 44 29.05 10.03 8.87
N VAL A 45 28.39 9.75 9.99
CA VAL A 45 27.37 10.65 10.56
C VAL A 45 27.99 11.98 11.00
N GLU A 46 29.12 11.95 11.71
CA GLU A 46 29.85 13.13 12.15
C GLU A 46 30.32 13.99 10.97
N CYS A 47 30.73 13.36 9.87
CA CYS A 47 31.06 14.04 8.62
C CYS A 47 29.84 14.56 7.84
N GLY A 48 28.62 14.39 8.37
CA GLY A 48 27.38 14.93 7.80
C GLY A 48 26.69 14.03 6.78
N ALA A 49 26.89 12.71 6.86
CA ALA A 49 26.14 11.76 6.03
C ALA A 49 24.64 11.83 6.38
N THR A 50 23.84 12.15 5.38
CA THR A 50 22.37 12.22 5.52
C THR A 50 21.67 10.89 5.24
N THR A 51 22.40 9.94 4.67
CA THR A 51 22.01 8.57 4.32
C THR A 51 23.28 7.74 4.32
N ILE A 52 23.23 6.51 4.85
CA ILE A 52 24.35 5.56 4.76
C ILE A 52 23.91 4.34 3.94
N ILE A 53 24.74 3.97 2.95
CA ILE A 53 24.67 2.72 2.22
C ILE A 53 25.77 1.83 2.77
N ASN A 54 25.43 0.79 3.53
CA ASN A 54 26.40 -0.25 3.83
C ASN A 54 26.34 -1.33 2.75
N ALA A 55 27.47 -1.49 2.08
CA ALA A 55 27.65 -2.41 0.99
C ALA A 55 28.81 -3.36 1.32
N GLY A 56 28.73 -4.58 0.79
CA GLY A 56 29.79 -5.56 1.03
C GLY A 56 29.33 -6.96 0.66
N VAL A 57 30.19 -7.93 0.94
CA VAL A 57 29.89 -9.34 0.69
C VAL A 57 29.26 -9.99 1.91
N CYS A 58 28.60 -11.12 1.68
CA CYS A 58 27.91 -11.89 2.70
C CYS A 58 27.78 -13.36 2.27
N ALA A 59 27.41 -14.20 3.22
CA ALA A 59 27.08 -15.59 2.93
C ALA A 59 25.56 -15.81 2.82
N ALA A 60 25.16 -16.68 1.91
CA ALA A 60 23.78 -17.14 1.80
C ALA A 60 23.52 -18.36 2.69
N LEU A 61 22.46 -18.30 3.51
CA LEU A 61 22.12 -19.38 4.43
C LEU A 61 21.40 -20.56 3.75
N HIS A 62 20.95 -20.40 2.50
CA HIS A 62 20.29 -21.44 1.73
C HIS A 62 20.43 -21.28 0.21
N ASN A 63 20.27 -22.38 -0.52
CA ASN A 63 20.50 -22.47 -1.98
C ASN A 63 19.41 -21.81 -2.85
N ARG A 64 18.42 -21.13 -2.25
CA ARG A 64 17.44 -20.30 -2.99
C ARG A 64 18.00 -18.95 -3.41
N LEU A 65 19.20 -18.61 -2.94
CA LEU A 65 19.94 -17.39 -3.32
C LEU A 65 21.12 -17.80 -4.18
N GLU A 66 21.48 -16.93 -5.10
CA GLU A 66 22.51 -17.20 -6.10
C GLU A 66 23.79 -16.46 -5.72
N ARG A 67 24.92 -17.17 -5.75
CA ARG A 67 26.25 -16.57 -5.66
C ARG A 67 26.44 -15.56 -6.80
N GLY A 68 27.09 -14.43 -6.54
CA GLY A 68 27.20 -13.34 -7.50
C GLY A 68 26.04 -12.36 -7.48
N SER A 69 24.88 -12.74 -6.93
CA SER A 69 23.74 -11.83 -6.83
C SER A 69 23.88 -10.86 -5.67
N VAL A 70 23.38 -9.64 -5.87
CA VAL A 70 23.28 -8.60 -4.84
C VAL A 70 21.85 -8.47 -4.37
N TYR A 71 21.65 -8.56 -3.06
CA TYR A 71 20.34 -8.45 -2.44
C TYR A 71 20.25 -7.22 -1.56
N ARG A 72 19.06 -6.62 -1.53
CA ARG A 72 18.72 -5.54 -0.60
C ARG A 72 18.04 -6.11 0.64
N ILE A 73 18.41 -5.59 1.81
CA ILE A 73 17.90 -6.09 3.09
C ILE A 73 16.65 -5.33 3.53
N SER A 74 15.72 -6.06 4.16
CA SER A 74 14.52 -5.51 4.80
C SER A 74 14.76 -5.28 6.29
N THR A 75 15.31 -6.30 6.94
CA THR A 75 15.52 -6.35 8.38
C THR A 75 16.88 -7.00 8.65
N VAL A 76 17.61 -6.43 9.60
CA VAL A 76 18.85 -6.98 10.13
C VAL A 76 18.77 -7.17 11.64
N ILE A 77 19.40 -8.21 12.15
CA ILE A 77 19.45 -8.54 13.59
C ILE A 77 20.85 -9.00 13.95
N THR A 78 21.24 -8.91 15.22
CA THR A 78 22.40 -9.63 15.76
C THR A 78 21.94 -10.91 16.47
N GLU A 79 22.77 -11.94 16.43
CA GLU A 79 22.53 -13.22 17.10
C GLU A 79 22.26 -13.08 18.61
N GLU A 80 22.93 -12.13 19.27
CA GLU A 80 22.90 -11.99 20.73
C GLU A 80 21.69 -11.21 21.25
N LEU A 81 21.44 -10.02 20.68
CA LEU A 81 20.49 -9.06 21.23
C LEU A 81 19.03 -9.28 20.79
N LYS A 82 18.78 -10.16 19.80
CA LYS A 82 17.46 -10.43 19.18
C LYS A 82 16.59 -9.20 18.85
N ALA A 83 17.17 -7.99 18.84
CA ALA A 83 16.49 -6.74 18.56
C ALA A 83 16.70 -6.41 17.09
N ALA A 84 15.64 -6.52 16.29
CA ALA A 84 15.71 -6.34 14.84
C ALA A 84 15.62 -4.86 14.43
N VAL A 85 16.42 -4.46 13.44
CA VAL A 85 16.39 -3.13 12.81
C VAL A 85 15.78 -3.23 11.42
N ASN A 86 14.76 -2.42 11.14
CA ASN A 86 14.13 -2.38 9.83
C ASN A 86 14.78 -1.32 8.94
N VAL A 87 15.48 -1.76 7.90
CA VAL A 87 16.23 -0.92 6.96
C VAL A 87 15.55 -0.80 5.59
N GLY A 88 14.48 -1.55 5.34
CA GLY A 88 13.74 -1.48 4.08
C GLY A 88 12.38 -2.15 4.12
N VAL A 89 11.45 -1.67 3.29
CA VAL A 89 10.12 -2.26 3.09
C VAL A 89 9.89 -2.45 1.59
N GLY A 90 9.57 -3.68 1.18
CA GLY A 90 9.38 -4.02 -0.23
C GLY A 90 9.36 -5.52 -0.49
N LEU A 91 8.82 -5.93 -1.64
CA LEU A 91 8.84 -7.31 -2.10
C LEU A 91 10.26 -7.68 -2.58
N GLY A 92 10.70 -8.91 -2.30
CA GLY A 92 12.00 -9.43 -2.72
C GLY A 92 13.18 -9.05 -1.81
N LEU A 93 12.96 -8.24 -0.78
CA LEU A 93 13.97 -7.91 0.22
C LEU A 93 14.29 -9.12 1.10
N LYS A 94 15.54 -9.23 1.55
CA LYS A 94 16.05 -10.35 2.35
C LYS A 94 16.19 -10.00 3.83
N LYS A 95 16.20 -11.01 4.70
CA LYS A 95 16.51 -10.88 6.13
C LYS A 95 17.97 -11.24 6.37
N LEU A 96 18.68 -10.34 7.03
CA LEU A 96 20.10 -10.49 7.36
C LEU A 96 20.24 -10.77 8.85
N VAL A 97 21.19 -11.62 9.22
CA VAL A 97 21.71 -11.74 10.58
C VAL A 97 23.20 -11.37 10.57
N SER A 98 23.62 -10.54 11.52
CA SER A 98 25.04 -10.26 11.75
C SER A 98 25.55 -11.08 12.91
N VAL A 99 26.73 -11.69 12.73
CA VAL A 99 27.38 -12.57 13.72
C VAL A 99 28.75 -12.03 14.11
N GLU A 100 29.20 -12.30 15.32
CA GLU A 100 30.53 -11.87 15.80
C GLU A 100 31.66 -12.76 15.28
N GLU A 101 31.38 -14.04 15.06
CA GLU A 101 32.33 -15.02 14.54
C GLU A 101 31.85 -15.58 13.19
N PRO A 102 32.76 -15.75 12.21
CA PRO A 102 32.42 -16.32 10.91
C PRO A 102 31.75 -17.70 11.02
N LEU A 103 30.78 -17.93 10.14
CA LEU A 103 29.97 -19.15 10.13
C LEU A 103 30.65 -20.27 9.33
N TYR A 104 31.17 -21.29 10.02
CA TYR A 104 31.75 -22.49 9.39
C TYR A 104 31.05 -23.81 9.75
N GLN A 105 30.21 -23.79 10.79
CA GLN A 105 29.58 -24.99 11.34
C GLN A 105 28.20 -25.23 10.71
N ALA A 106 27.98 -26.42 10.17
CA ALA A 106 26.75 -26.78 9.48
C ALA A 106 25.50 -26.66 10.38
N ASP A 107 25.61 -27.03 11.66
CA ASP A 107 24.48 -26.98 12.60
C ASP A 107 24.04 -25.54 12.90
N ARG A 108 25.00 -24.64 13.16
CA ARG A 108 24.74 -23.21 13.37
C ARG A 108 24.13 -22.56 12.12
N LYS A 109 24.62 -22.93 10.93
CA LYS A 109 24.03 -22.50 9.66
C LYS A 109 22.58 -22.94 9.52
N GLN A 110 22.27 -24.20 9.81
CA GLN A 110 20.91 -24.72 9.73
C GLN A 110 19.95 -24.00 10.69
N GLU A 111 20.41 -23.62 11.87
CA GLU A 111 19.60 -22.85 12.81
C GLU A 111 19.26 -21.46 12.28
N LEU A 112 20.26 -20.72 11.80
CA LEU A 112 20.06 -19.38 11.23
C LEU A 112 19.20 -19.41 9.96
N ALA A 113 19.38 -20.41 9.10
CA ALA A 113 18.63 -20.59 7.85
C ALA A 113 17.12 -20.79 8.03
N ARG A 114 16.65 -21.11 9.26
CA ARG A 114 15.22 -21.22 9.56
C ARG A 114 14.52 -19.85 9.56
N GLN A 115 15.24 -18.78 9.83
CA GLN A 115 14.67 -17.45 10.06
C GLN A 115 15.26 -16.36 9.15
N TYR A 116 16.49 -16.56 8.66
CA TYR A 116 17.25 -15.57 7.91
C TYR A 116 17.67 -16.11 6.55
N ASP A 117 17.89 -15.18 5.61
CA ASP A 117 18.29 -15.48 4.24
C ASP A 117 19.81 -15.37 4.06
N LEU A 118 20.41 -14.38 4.73
CA LEU A 118 21.82 -13.98 4.56
C LEU A 118 22.47 -13.80 5.93
N VAL A 119 23.80 -13.96 5.99
CA VAL A 119 24.61 -13.67 7.17
C VAL A 119 25.82 -12.81 6.81
N ASP A 120 26.11 -11.81 7.64
CA ASP A 120 27.32 -10.98 7.57
C ASP A 120 27.88 -10.71 8.97
N MET A 121 28.82 -9.77 9.09
CA MET A 121 29.40 -9.39 10.39
C MET A 121 29.12 -7.92 10.76
N GLU A 122 28.66 -7.09 9.82
CA GLU A 122 28.62 -5.62 9.99
C GLU A 122 27.23 -4.98 9.94
N GLY A 123 26.32 -5.55 9.16
CA GLY A 123 25.10 -4.88 8.75
C GLY A 123 24.24 -4.40 9.91
N TYR A 124 24.24 -5.14 11.02
CA TYR A 124 23.53 -4.78 12.24
C TYR A 124 24.07 -3.51 12.88
N ALA A 125 25.39 -3.41 13.08
CA ALA A 125 26.02 -2.27 13.73
C ALA A 125 25.75 -0.98 12.96
N VAL A 126 25.94 -1.00 11.65
CA VAL A 126 25.66 0.17 10.79
C VAL A 126 24.19 0.56 10.85
N ALA A 127 23.28 -0.42 10.77
CA ALA A 127 21.85 -0.17 10.84
C ALA A 127 21.43 0.45 12.18
N ARG A 128 22.04 0.02 13.30
CA ARG A 128 21.79 0.57 14.64
C ARG A 128 22.28 2.00 14.79
N VAL A 129 23.45 2.34 14.26
CA VAL A 129 23.93 3.73 14.21
C VAL A 129 22.95 4.59 13.43
N CYS A 130 22.55 4.15 12.22
CA CYS A 130 21.60 4.87 11.39
C CYS A 130 20.25 5.09 12.08
N GLU A 131 19.71 4.07 12.73
CA GLU A 131 18.45 4.14 13.47
C GLU A 131 18.54 5.12 14.66
N THR A 132 19.65 5.10 15.39
CA THR A 132 19.91 5.97 16.54
C THR A 132 19.98 7.44 16.11
N HIS A 133 20.64 7.72 14.97
CA HIS A 133 20.76 9.06 14.40
C HIS A 133 19.59 9.44 13.48
N GLN A 134 18.58 8.59 13.34
CA GLN A 134 17.40 8.81 12.49
C GLN A 134 17.72 9.10 11.02
N ILE A 135 18.82 8.54 10.50
CA ILE A 135 19.18 8.65 9.09
C ILE A 135 18.82 7.37 8.32
N PRO A 136 18.42 7.46 7.04
CA PRO A 136 18.13 6.29 6.24
C PRO A 136 19.36 5.39 6.08
N CYS A 137 19.15 4.09 6.31
CA CYS A 137 20.13 3.04 6.05
C CYS A 137 19.71 2.22 4.82
N ILE A 138 20.65 1.90 3.94
CA ILE A 138 20.46 0.92 2.87
C ILE A 138 21.55 -0.13 3.00
N LEU A 139 21.15 -1.39 3.17
CA LEU A 139 22.07 -2.51 3.12
C LEU A 139 21.97 -3.21 1.76
N LEU A 140 23.10 -3.29 1.06
CA LEU A 140 23.28 -4.03 -0.19
C LEU A 140 24.33 -5.12 0.04
N LYS A 141 23.95 -6.39 -0.14
CA LYS A 141 24.81 -7.52 0.23
C LYS A 141 24.96 -8.47 -0.95
N GLY A 142 26.19 -8.61 -1.43
CA GLY A 142 26.57 -9.54 -2.50
C GLY A 142 26.88 -10.93 -1.94
N VAL A 143 26.38 -11.99 -2.57
CA VAL A 143 26.61 -13.36 -2.08
C VAL A 143 27.93 -13.92 -2.63
N THR A 144 28.91 -14.15 -1.76
CA THR A 144 30.20 -14.79 -2.10
C THR A 144 30.22 -16.28 -1.84
N ASP A 145 29.59 -16.69 -0.75
CA ASP A 145 29.69 -18.06 -0.22
C ASP A 145 28.38 -18.49 0.45
N PHE A 146 28.37 -19.69 1.03
CA PHE A 146 27.20 -20.27 1.68
C PHE A 146 27.42 -20.54 3.18
N GLY A 147 28.43 -19.98 3.83
CA GLY A 147 28.66 -20.14 5.28
C GLY A 147 28.92 -21.59 5.68
N ASP A 148 29.69 -22.31 4.87
CA ASP A 148 30.11 -23.69 5.11
C ASP A 148 31.64 -23.80 5.13
N THR A 149 32.17 -25.02 5.15
CA THR A 149 33.61 -25.27 5.24
C THR A 149 34.40 -24.73 4.04
N MET A 150 33.76 -24.48 2.89
CA MET A 150 34.39 -23.91 1.70
C MET A 150 34.37 -22.37 1.69
N ALA A 151 33.73 -21.72 2.66
CA ALA A 151 33.53 -20.27 2.67
C ALA A 151 34.82 -19.48 2.45
N LYS A 152 35.95 -19.87 3.05
CA LYS A 152 37.23 -19.17 2.87
C LYS A 152 37.73 -19.19 1.42
N GLU A 153 37.65 -20.34 0.76
CA GLU A 153 38.06 -20.52 -0.64
C GLU A 153 37.08 -19.81 -1.59
N ASP A 154 35.78 -19.92 -1.30
CA ASP A 154 34.72 -19.26 -2.05
C ASP A 154 34.85 -17.73 -2.01
N ILE A 155 35.11 -17.15 -0.83
CA ILE A 155 35.33 -15.70 -0.69
C ILE A 155 36.55 -15.28 -1.51
N GLN A 156 37.69 -15.96 -1.38
CA GLN A 156 38.90 -15.64 -2.14
C GLN A 156 38.68 -15.67 -3.66
N THR A 157 37.86 -16.62 -4.11
CA THR A 157 37.59 -16.81 -5.55
C THR A 157 36.58 -15.80 -6.09
N HIS A 158 35.57 -15.42 -5.30
CA HIS A 158 34.40 -14.69 -5.79
C HIS A 158 34.29 -13.25 -5.29
N ILE A 159 35.11 -12.82 -4.32
CA ILE A 159 35.02 -11.46 -3.76
C ILE A 159 35.18 -10.39 -4.85
N ALA A 160 36.18 -10.50 -5.74
CA ALA A 160 36.38 -9.53 -6.81
C ALA A 160 35.16 -9.37 -7.76
N PRO A 161 34.65 -10.42 -8.42
CA PRO A 161 33.48 -10.28 -9.31
C PRO A 161 32.19 -9.91 -8.55
N VAL A 162 32.04 -10.33 -7.30
CA VAL A 162 30.88 -9.91 -6.48
C VAL A 162 30.99 -8.43 -6.10
N SER A 163 32.17 -7.95 -5.73
CA SER A 163 32.44 -6.53 -5.44
C SER A 163 32.16 -5.63 -6.64
N GLU A 164 32.46 -6.07 -7.87
CA GLU A 164 32.06 -5.36 -9.09
C GLU A 164 30.54 -5.22 -9.20
N THR A 165 29.81 -6.31 -8.94
CA THR A 165 28.34 -6.31 -8.99
C THR A 165 27.74 -5.44 -7.89
N VAL A 166 28.34 -5.45 -6.70
CA VAL A 166 27.96 -4.57 -5.58
C VAL A 166 28.22 -3.11 -5.92
N ALA A 167 29.37 -2.77 -6.51
CA ALA A 167 29.69 -1.42 -6.94
C ALA A 167 28.68 -0.88 -7.97
N ASP A 168 28.32 -1.69 -8.98
CA ASP A 168 27.30 -1.33 -9.97
C ASP A 168 25.92 -1.11 -9.33
N ALA A 169 25.55 -1.94 -8.35
CA ALA A 169 24.31 -1.79 -7.60
C ALA A 169 24.28 -0.49 -6.77
N ILE A 170 25.41 -0.10 -6.16
CA ILE A 170 25.53 1.17 -5.43
C ILE A 170 25.33 2.35 -6.39
N LEU A 171 26.04 2.38 -7.52
CA LEU A 171 25.93 3.46 -8.51
C LEU A 171 24.50 3.59 -9.03
N PHE A 172 23.83 2.48 -9.32
CA PHE A 172 22.41 2.48 -9.70
C PHE A 172 21.51 3.09 -8.61
N VAL A 173 21.77 2.78 -7.33
CA VAL A 173 21.04 3.38 -6.21
C VAL A 173 21.32 4.88 -6.09
N LEU A 174 22.57 5.31 -6.26
CA LEU A 174 22.97 6.71 -6.21
C LEU A 174 22.31 7.53 -7.34
N ASP A 175 22.28 7.02 -8.56
CA ASP A 175 21.59 7.64 -9.69
C ASP A 175 20.07 7.73 -9.47
N GLY A 176 19.49 6.66 -8.91
CA GLY A 176 18.10 6.65 -8.47
C GLY A 176 17.79 7.69 -7.39
N MET A 177 18.75 7.98 -6.51
CA MET A 177 18.62 9.03 -5.50
C MET A 177 18.76 10.43 -6.09
N LYS A 178 19.70 10.65 -7.01
CA LYS A 178 19.91 11.94 -7.69
C LYS A 178 18.75 12.33 -8.59
N SER A 179 18.22 11.39 -9.37
CA SER A 179 17.02 11.64 -10.19
C SER A 179 15.82 12.07 -9.33
N ARG A 180 15.66 11.46 -8.14
CA ARG A 180 14.66 11.85 -7.15
C ARG A 180 14.96 13.19 -6.49
N SER A 181 16.22 13.52 -6.18
CA SER A 181 16.59 14.81 -5.58
C SER A 181 16.42 15.95 -6.58
N LYS A 182 16.76 15.74 -7.87
CA LYS A 182 16.53 16.69 -8.97
C LYS A 182 15.04 16.89 -9.25
N GLN A 183 14.24 15.82 -9.25
CA GLN A 183 12.77 15.94 -9.29
C GLN A 183 12.20 16.64 -8.05
N ARG A 184 12.80 16.45 -6.86
CA ARG A 184 12.38 17.14 -5.63
C ARG A 184 12.77 18.62 -5.67
N GLY A 185 13.93 18.96 -6.22
CA GLY A 185 14.42 20.33 -6.42
C GLY A 185 13.67 21.09 -7.51
N ASP A 186 13.33 20.46 -8.64
CA ASP A 186 12.43 21.02 -9.66
C ASP A 186 10.99 21.11 -9.15
N ASN A 187 10.53 20.15 -8.35
CA ASN A 187 9.27 20.30 -7.64
C ASN A 187 9.32 21.41 -6.59
N GLN A 188 10.45 21.69 -5.94
CA GLN A 188 10.56 22.71 -4.91
C GLN A 188 10.75 24.11 -5.50
N LYS A 189 11.50 24.27 -6.60
CA LYS A 189 11.59 25.49 -7.40
C LYS A 189 10.30 25.79 -8.15
N SER A 190 9.61 24.78 -8.69
CA SER A 190 8.26 24.98 -9.20
C SER A 190 7.29 25.34 -8.06
N VAL A 191 7.39 24.73 -6.87
CA VAL A 191 6.56 25.10 -5.69
C VAL A 191 6.83 26.52 -5.19
N LEU A 192 8.06 27.02 -5.25
CA LEU A 192 8.40 28.42 -4.94
C LEU A 192 7.86 29.40 -6.01
N ASN A 193 7.94 29.05 -7.30
CA ASN A 193 7.38 29.85 -8.39
C ASN A 193 5.84 29.71 -8.52
N LEU A 194 5.23 28.70 -7.87
CA LEU A 194 3.78 28.46 -7.81
C LEU A 194 3.11 29.16 -6.62
N SER A 195 3.80 30.08 -5.95
CA SER A 195 3.19 31.02 -5.00
C SER A 195 2.22 32.00 -5.68
N GLU A 196 2.17 32.02 -7.01
CA GLU A 196 1.18 32.77 -7.78
C GLU A 196 0.43 31.81 -8.72
N GLY A 197 -0.73 31.29 -8.28
CA GLY A 197 -1.66 30.64 -9.21
C GLY A 197 -2.59 29.58 -8.60
N THR A 198 -3.88 29.82 -8.75
CA THR A 198 -5.04 28.98 -8.39
C THR A 198 -4.98 27.53 -8.92
N GLY A 199 -4.18 27.24 -9.94
CA GLY A 199 -4.06 25.91 -10.56
C GLY A 199 -3.37 24.84 -9.69
N GLY A 200 -2.49 25.24 -8.77
CA GLY A 200 -1.80 24.30 -7.88
C GLY A 200 -2.72 23.69 -6.80
N LEU A 201 -3.76 24.42 -6.38
CA LEU A 201 -4.74 23.95 -5.41
C LEU A 201 -5.66 22.90 -6.04
N VAL A 202 -6.07 23.10 -7.30
CA VAL A 202 -6.94 22.17 -8.04
C VAL A 202 -6.28 20.81 -8.22
N LYS A 203 -4.99 20.77 -8.61
CA LYS A 203 -4.25 19.51 -8.76
C LYS A 203 -4.05 18.77 -7.42
N ARG A 204 -3.88 19.52 -6.33
CA ARG A 204 -3.81 18.98 -4.95
C ARG A 204 -5.17 18.45 -4.48
N LEU A 205 -6.24 19.17 -4.75
CA LEU A 205 -7.62 18.75 -4.48
C LEU A 205 -8.01 17.50 -5.29
N HIS A 206 -7.61 17.41 -6.55
CA HIS A 206 -7.86 16.24 -7.40
C HIS A 206 -7.19 14.97 -6.86
N ARG A 207 -5.93 15.07 -6.40
CA ARG A 207 -5.22 13.93 -5.78
C ARG A 207 -5.83 13.55 -4.42
N PHE A 208 -6.35 14.54 -3.71
CA PHE A 208 -7.04 14.36 -2.44
C PHE A 208 -8.38 13.64 -2.59
N THR A 209 -9.15 13.93 -3.64
CA THR A 209 -10.45 13.29 -3.93
C THR A 209 -10.34 11.99 -4.74
N LYS A 210 -9.19 11.73 -5.37
CA LYS A 210 -8.93 10.55 -6.23
C LYS A 210 -10.10 10.24 -7.16
N ILE A 211 -10.29 11.08 -8.19
CA ILE A 211 -11.38 10.93 -9.18
C ILE A 211 -11.40 9.55 -9.84
N GLU A 212 -10.25 8.88 -9.96
CA GLU A 212 -10.11 7.49 -10.45
C GLU A 212 -11.02 6.49 -9.71
N HIS A 213 -11.31 6.73 -8.44
CA HIS A 213 -12.20 5.87 -7.66
C HIS A 213 -13.69 6.23 -7.79
N LEU A 214 -14.06 7.31 -8.47
CA LEU A 214 -15.47 7.58 -8.81
C LEU A 214 -15.98 6.55 -9.82
N ILE A 215 -15.10 6.08 -10.72
CA ILE A 215 -15.34 5.00 -11.67
C ILE A 215 -15.78 3.70 -10.96
N PHE A 216 -15.43 3.54 -9.68
CA PHE A 216 -15.74 2.36 -8.88
C PHE A 216 -17.21 2.28 -8.45
N SER A 217 -17.79 3.41 -8.05
CA SER A 217 -19.15 3.46 -7.48
C SER A 217 -20.22 3.81 -8.50
N LEU A 218 -19.85 4.47 -9.61
CA LEU A 218 -20.79 4.88 -10.66
C LEU A 218 -21.55 3.71 -11.30
N PRO A 219 -20.91 2.59 -11.68
CA PRO A 219 -21.64 1.45 -12.25
C PRO A 219 -22.73 0.93 -11.31
N LEU A 220 -22.45 0.88 -10.01
CA LEU A 220 -23.40 0.40 -9.00
C LEU A 220 -24.53 1.41 -8.71
N LEU A 221 -24.21 2.70 -8.71
CA LEU A 221 -25.22 3.76 -8.68
C LEU A 221 -26.14 3.64 -9.90
N PHE A 222 -25.59 3.46 -11.10
CA PHE A 222 -26.39 3.33 -12.32
C PHE A 222 -27.19 2.04 -12.36
N ALA A 223 -26.66 0.92 -11.85
CA ALA A 223 -27.42 -0.32 -11.70
C ALA A 223 -28.62 -0.12 -10.75
N GLY A 224 -28.43 0.57 -9.61
CA GLY A 224 -29.54 0.92 -8.71
C GLY A 224 -30.57 1.84 -9.37
N ALA A 225 -30.12 2.87 -10.09
CA ALA A 225 -30.99 3.78 -10.84
C ALA A 225 -31.78 3.04 -11.93
N TRP A 226 -31.14 2.09 -12.63
CA TRP A 226 -31.77 1.27 -13.66
C TRP A 226 -32.93 0.45 -13.08
N LEU A 227 -32.72 -0.17 -11.93
CA LEU A 227 -33.79 -0.88 -11.21
C LEU A 227 -34.91 0.06 -10.79
N GLY A 228 -34.59 1.28 -10.34
CA GLY A 228 -35.58 2.26 -9.91
C GLY A 228 -36.43 2.81 -11.05
N ALA A 229 -35.83 3.05 -12.21
CA ALA A 229 -36.54 3.52 -13.39
C ALA A 229 -37.24 2.39 -14.18
N GLY A 230 -36.95 1.12 -13.87
CA GLY A 230 -37.39 -0.02 -14.67
C GLY A 230 -36.72 -0.11 -16.06
N GLY A 231 -35.51 0.44 -16.19
CA GLY A 231 -34.81 0.60 -17.47
C GLY A 231 -33.81 1.75 -17.44
N LEU A 232 -33.40 2.26 -18.60
CA LEU A 232 -32.45 3.38 -18.69
C LEU A 232 -33.08 4.68 -18.12
N PRO A 233 -32.53 5.25 -17.02
CA PRO A 233 -33.04 6.50 -16.47
C PRO A 233 -32.75 7.68 -17.41
N SER A 234 -33.51 8.76 -17.27
CA SER A 234 -33.27 9.98 -18.04
C SER A 234 -31.87 10.56 -17.76
N LEU A 235 -31.26 11.15 -18.79
CA LEU A 235 -29.92 11.75 -18.67
C LEU A 235 -29.80 12.78 -17.53
N PRO A 236 -30.79 13.69 -17.31
CA PRO A 236 -30.73 14.59 -16.16
C PRO A 236 -30.64 13.88 -14.81
N VAL A 237 -31.40 12.80 -14.61
CA VAL A 237 -31.35 12.00 -13.38
C VAL A 237 -29.98 11.37 -13.21
N LEU A 238 -29.40 10.79 -14.26
CA LEU A 238 -28.05 10.20 -14.21
C LEU A 238 -26.97 11.24 -13.87
N LEU A 239 -27.08 12.46 -14.41
CA LEU A 239 -26.16 13.56 -14.11
C LEU A 239 -26.26 14.00 -12.64
N TRP A 240 -27.48 14.13 -12.12
CA TRP A 240 -27.69 14.46 -10.72
C TRP A 240 -27.23 13.35 -9.77
N ILE A 241 -27.49 12.07 -10.08
CA ILE A 241 -26.96 10.92 -9.32
C ILE A 241 -25.43 10.93 -9.31
N THR A 242 -24.81 11.22 -10.45
CA THR A 242 -23.35 11.36 -10.57
C THR A 242 -22.82 12.48 -9.67
N LEU A 243 -23.50 13.64 -9.68
CA LEU A 243 -23.13 14.79 -8.85
C LEU A 243 -23.29 14.49 -7.35
N ALA A 244 -24.37 13.81 -6.96
CA ALA A 244 -24.60 13.36 -5.60
C ALA A 244 -23.50 12.37 -5.16
N GLY A 245 -23.19 11.37 -5.99
CA GLY A 245 -22.11 10.42 -5.75
C GLY A 245 -20.75 11.09 -5.59
N LEU A 246 -20.44 12.08 -6.43
CA LEU A 246 -19.20 12.88 -6.33
C LEU A 246 -19.13 13.70 -5.03
N GLY A 247 -20.23 14.35 -4.64
CA GLY A 247 -20.31 15.12 -3.40
C GLY A 247 -20.14 14.24 -2.17
N ALA A 248 -20.91 13.15 -2.09
CA ALA A 248 -20.85 12.17 -1.00
C ALA A 248 -19.47 11.53 -0.87
N ARG A 249 -18.84 11.18 -2.00
CA ARG A 249 -17.48 10.63 -2.02
C ARG A 249 -16.45 11.64 -1.52
N THR A 250 -16.51 12.87 -2.03
CA THR A 250 -15.61 13.97 -1.61
C THR A 250 -15.71 14.18 -0.10
N PHE A 251 -16.94 14.21 0.43
CA PHE A 251 -17.19 14.32 1.87
C PHE A 251 -16.61 13.14 2.67
N GLY A 252 -16.96 11.89 2.30
CA GLY A 252 -16.51 10.70 3.01
C GLY A 252 -14.98 10.52 2.98
N MET A 253 -14.33 10.82 1.86
CA MET A 253 -12.86 10.77 1.77
C MET A 253 -12.19 11.86 2.60
N ALA A 254 -12.74 13.08 2.60
CA ALA A 254 -12.22 14.18 3.41
C ALA A 254 -12.31 13.85 4.90
N LEU A 255 -13.48 13.39 5.38
CA LEU A 255 -13.67 12.99 6.78
C LEU A 255 -12.77 11.83 7.17
N ASN A 256 -12.61 10.82 6.31
CA ASN A 256 -11.69 9.72 6.57
C ASN A 256 -10.26 10.21 6.80
N ARG A 257 -9.79 11.14 5.95
CA ARG A 257 -8.47 11.77 6.09
C ARG A 257 -8.36 12.65 7.33
N ILE A 258 -9.44 13.33 7.72
CA ILE A 258 -9.50 14.16 8.94
C ILE A 258 -9.36 13.29 10.19
N PHE A 259 -10.19 12.26 10.31
CA PHE A 259 -10.21 11.42 11.50
C PHE A 259 -8.93 10.59 11.64
N ASP A 260 -8.41 10.07 10.53
CA ASP A 260 -7.24 9.20 10.55
C ASP A 260 -5.91 9.95 10.54
N ARG A 261 -5.91 11.28 10.40
CA ARG A 261 -4.69 12.11 10.29
C ARG A 261 -3.55 11.70 11.23
N LYS A 262 -3.85 11.48 12.52
CA LYS A 262 -2.84 11.12 13.53
C LYS A 262 -2.30 9.70 13.32
N ILE A 263 -3.17 8.75 13.01
CA ILE A 263 -2.81 7.36 12.71
C ILE A 263 -2.02 7.31 11.41
N ASP A 264 -2.50 8.02 10.39
CA ASP A 264 -1.87 8.09 9.08
C ASP A 264 -0.46 8.69 9.13
N ALA A 265 -0.20 9.65 10.04
CA ALA A 265 1.09 10.33 10.18
C ALA A 265 2.20 9.43 10.73
N ILE A 266 1.85 8.46 11.57
CA ILE A 266 2.82 7.51 12.15
C ILE A 266 2.92 6.20 11.37
N ASN A 267 1.99 5.92 10.45
CA ASN A 267 2.06 4.75 9.57
C ASN A 267 3.00 5.03 8.38
N PRO A 268 4.09 4.24 8.18
CA PRO A 268 5.07 4.44 7.12
C PRO A 268 4.48 4.51 5.70
N ARG A 269 3.41 3.74 5.44
CA ARG A 269 2.73 3.68 4.14
C ARG A 269 1.93 4.95 3.86
N THR A 270 1.36 5.57 4.90
CA THR A 270 0.38 6.65 4.77
C THR A 270 0.90 8.00 5.26
N ALA A 271 2.09 8.06 5.85
CA ALA A 271 2.71 9.28 6.37
C ALA A 271 2.86 10.37 5.30
N LYS A 272 2.96 9.98 4.02
CA LYS A 272 3.08 10.89 2.88
C LYS A 272 1.74 11.46 2.38
N ARG A 273 0.60 11.07 2.97
CA ARG A 273 -0.71 11.65 2.63
C ARG A 273 -0.75 13.13 3.00
N GLU A 274 -1.50 13.93 2.24
CA GLU A 274 -1.47 15.39 2.30
C GLU A 274 -1.74 15.94 3.71
N MET A 275 -2.73 15.38 4.39
CA MET A 275 -3.09 15.76 5.77
C MET A 275 -2.14 15.20 6.83
N ALA A 276 -1.59 14.01 6.59
CA ALA A 276 -0.67 13.33 7.50
C ALA A 276 0.71 14.01 7.50
N ALA A 277 1.17 14.40 6.31
CA ALA A 277 2.42 15.13 6.07
C ALA A 277 2.34 16.64 6.42
N GLY A 278 1.19 17.12 6.89
CA GLY A 278 0.99 18.54 7.21
C GLY A 278 0.91 19.49 6.00
N VAL A 279 0.92 18.96 4.77
CA VAL A 279 0.82 19.74 3.53
C VAL A 279 -0.55 20.41 3.39
N LEU A 280 -1.61 19.76 3.88
CA LEU A 280 -2.97 20.28 3.89
C LEU A 280 -3.43 20.48 5.34
N SER A 281 -3.83 21.71 5.66
CA SER A 281 -4.27 22.08 7.01
C SER A 281 -5.63 21.48 7.36
N LEU A 282 -5.90 21.29 8.65
CA LEU A 282 -7.18 20.76 9.11
C LEU A 282 -8.37 21.61 8.63
N LYS A 283 -8.22 22.94 8.61
CA LYS A 283 -9.23 23.87 8.09
C LYS A 283 -9.53 23.63 6.61
N GLN A 284 -8.49 23.41 5.79
CA GLN A 284 -8.66 23.06 4.38
C GLN A 284 -9.35 21.71 4.23
N GLY A 285 -9.01 20.72 5.07
CA GLY A 285 -9.68 19.41 5.06
C GLY A 285 -11.19 19.53 5.31
N TYR A 286 -11.58 20.29 6.33
CA TYR A 286 -13.00 20.60 6.59
C TYR A 286 -13.65 21.40 5.47
N GLY A 287 -12.91 22.32 4.83
CA GLY A 287 -13.39 23.03 3.65
C GLY A 287 -13.75 22.09 2.49
N VAL A 288 -12.93 21.07 2.23
CA VAL A 288 -13.23 20.05 1.21
C VAL A 288 -14.44 19.20 1.61
N ALA A 289 -14.52 18.78 2.88
CA ALA A 289 -15.66 18.04 3.38
C ALA A 289 -16.98 18.84 3.21
N PHE A 290 -16.96 20.11 3.60
CA PHE A 290 -18.09 21.02 3.48
C PHE A 290 -18.50 21.25 2.03
N PHE A 291 -17.53 21.45 1.13
CA PHE A 291 -17.79 21.55 -0.30
C PHE A 291 -18.46 20.28 -0.86
N GLY A 292 -17.97 19.09 -0.47
CA GLY A 292 -18.59 17.82 -0.86
C GLY A 292 -20.04 17.69 -0.41
N VAL A 293 -20.34 18.12 0.82
CA VAL A 293 -21.71 18.12 1.36
C VAL A 293 -22.62 19.10 0.62
N ILE A 294 -22.15 20.32 0.32
CA ILE A 294 -22.92 21.28 -0.48
C ILE A 294 -23.26 20.67 -1.84
N LEU A 295 -22.26 20.10 -2.52
CA LEU A 295 -22.45 19.48 -3.84
C LEU A 295 -23.48 18.33 -3.78
N TYR A 296 -23.41 17.52 -2.74
CA TYR A 296 -24.36 16.45 -2.47
C TYR A 296 -25.80 16.97 -2.28
N PHE A 297 -25.99 17.98 -1.42
CA PHE A 297 -27.33 18.55 -1.18
C PHE A 297 -27.90 19.26 -2.41
N ILE A 298 -27.08 19.99 -3.18
CA ILE A 298 -27.51 20.58 -4.46
C ILE A 298 -28.05 19.49 -5.39
N ALA A 299 -27.34 18.37 -5.49
CA ALA A 299 -27.80 17.25 -6.28
C ALA A 299 -29.10 16.63 -5.73
N CYS A 300 -29.22 16.46 -4.41
CA CYS A 300 -30.45 15.95 -3.78
C CYS A 300 -31.66 16.85 -4.04
N VAL A 301 -31.49 18.18 -4.03
CA VAL A 301 -32.56 19.12 -4.42
C VAL A 301 -32.97 18.90 -5.87
N GLY A 302 -32.01 18.70 -6.78
CA GLY A 302 -32.27 18.40 -8.19
C GLY A 302 -32.93 17.05 -8.45
N LEU A 303 -32.77 16.08 -7.54
CA LEU A 303 -33.37 14.74 -7.62
C LEU A 303 -34.78 14.66 -7.03
N GLY A 304 -35.20 15.65 -6.25
CA GLY A 304 -36.56 15.78 -5.74
C GLY A 304 -36.69 15.69 -4.22
N GLU A 305 -37.90 15.96 -3.74
CA GLU A 305 -38.17 16.17 -2.31
C GLU A 305 -37.93 14.90 -1.46
N LEU A 306 -38.29 13.72 -1.97
CA LEU A 306 -38.07 12.46 -1.26
C LEU A 306 -36.57 12.22 -1.01
N VAL A 307 -35.74 12.40 -2.04
CA VAL A 307 -34.29 12.24 -1.95
C VAL A 307 -33.70 13.27 -0.97
N LEU A 308 -34.17 14.51 -1.02
CA LEU A 308 -33.75 15.55 -0.08
C LEU A 308 -34.07 15.19 1.37
N ARG A 309 -35.28 14.70 1.67
CA ARG A 309 -35.66 14.26 3.02
C ARG A 309 -34.79 13.11 3.54
N LEU A 310 -34.38 12.21 2.65
CA LEU A 310 -33.57 11.03 3.00
C LEU A 310 -32.06 11.28 2.93
N SER A 311 -31.63 12.43 2.43
CA SER A 311 -30.23 12.75 2.13
C SER A 311 -29.30 12.67 3.36
N LEU A 312 -29.82 12.82 4.58
CA LEU A 312 -29.01 12.66 5.79
C LEU A 312 -28.62 11.20 6.07
N PHE A 313 -29.42 10.22 5.65
CA PHE A 313 -29.18 8.81 5.98
C PHE A 313 -27.86 8.29 5.39
N PRO A 314 -27.52 8.51 4.10
CA PRO A 314 -26.24 8.06 3.54
C PRO A 314 -25.01 8.75 4.14
N LEU A 315 -25.14 9.96 4.69
CA LEU A 315 -24.03 10.70 5.29
C LEU A 315 -23.59 10.13 6.65
N ILE A 316 -24.50 9.46 7.37
CA ILE A 316 -24.20 8.80 8.65
C ILE A 316 -23.12 7.73 8.48
N PRO A 317 -23.31 6.67 7.66
CA PRO A 317 -22.30 5.64 7.50
C PRO A 317 -21.02 6.19 6.89
N LEU A 318 -21.08 7.17 5.97
CA LEU A 318 -19.91 7.87 5.42
C LEU A 318 -19.07 8.61 6.47
N THR A 319 -19.68 9.00 7.58
CA THR A 319 -18.98 9.62 8.71
C THR A 319 -18.49 8.57 9.71
N VAL A 320 -19.36 7.62 10.04
CA VAL A 320 -19.13 6.64 11.11
C VAL A 320 -18.06 5.61 10.73
N TYR A 321 -18.03 5.14 9.48
CA TYR A 321 -17.13 4.04 9.09
C TYR A 321 -15.65 4.34 9.38
N SER A 322 -15.22 5.59 9.14
CA SER A 322 -13.85 6.06 9.40
C SER A 322 -13.45 5.98 10.87
N LEU A 323 -14.43 5.99 11.79
CA LEU A 323 -14.20 5.91 13.22
C LEU A 323 -14.09 4.47 13.73
N LEU A 324 -14.74 3.51 13.07
CA LEU A 324 -14.91 2.13 13.56
C LEU A 324 -13.60 1.42 13.91
N LYS A 325 -12.50 1.73 13.21
CA LYS A 325 -11.17 1.17 13.47
C LYS A 325 -10.61 1.46 14.87
N ARG A 326 -11.24 2.35 15.63
CA ARG A 326 -10.91 2.65 17.03
C ARG A 326 -11.64 1.74 18.02
N PHE A 327 -12.70 1.08 17.58
CA PHE A 327 -13.64 0.39 18.46
C PHE A 327 -13.78 -1.11 18.14
N THR A 328 -13.67 -1.52 16.87
CA THR A 328 -13.94 -2.90 16.45
C THR A 328 -13.04 -3.38 15.32
N PRO A 329 -12.54 -4.63 15.36
CA PRO A 329 -11.86 -5.27 14.23
C PRO A 329 -12.74 -5.42 12.98
N LEU A 330 -14.07 -5.39 13.16
CA LEU A 330 -15.06 -5.50 12.08
C LEU A 330 -15.24 -4.19 11.30
N CYS A 331 -14.31 -3.23 11.42
CA CYS A 331 -14.41 -1.90 10.81
C CYS A 331 -14.57 -1.93 9.27
N HIS A 332 -14.07 -2.98 8.62
CA HIS A 332 -14.18 -3.22 7.17
C HIS A 332 -15.62 -3.32 6.67
N TYR A 333 -16.55 -3.77 7.50
CA TYR A 333 -17.97 -3.81 7.14
C TYR A 333 -18.62 -2.41 7.16
N GLY A 334 -17.98 -1.42 7.78
CA GLY A 334 -18.46 -0.04 7.77
C GLY A 334 -18.41 0.60 6.38
N ILE A 335 -17.31 0.41 5.63
CA ILE A 335 -17.26 0.85 4.22
C ILE A 335 -18.23 0.05 3.36
N GLY A 336 -18.47 -1.23 3.72
CA GLY A 336 -19.56 -2.04 3.21
C GLY A 336 -20.92 -1.37 3.32
N VAL A 337 -21.30 -0.92 4.51
CA VAL A 337 -22.57 -0.20 4.73
C VAL A 337 -22.63 1.07 3.90
N ALA A 338 -21.56 1.87 3.92
CA ALA A 338 -21.52 3.13 3.20
C ALA A 338 -21.72 2.95 1.69
N LEU A 339 -21.10 1.94 1.09
CA LEU A 339 -21.22 1.68 -0.35
C LEU A 339 -22.49 0.89 -0.69
N GLY A 340 -22.97 0.02 0.19
CA GLY A 340 -24.23 -0.71 0.02
C GLY A 340 -25.44 0.20 -0.06
N PHE A 341 -25.37 1.40 0.51
CA PHE A 341 -26.41 2.43 0.34
C PHE A 341 -26.36 3.14 -1.02
N ALA A 342 -25.29 3.00 -1.81
CA ALA A 342 -25.18 3.69 -3.08
C ALA A 342 -26.25 3.22 -4.09
N PRO A 343 -26.41 1.91 -4.39
CA PRO A 343 -27.50 1.45 -5.26
C PRO A 343 -28.88 1.82 -4.73
N LEU A 344 -29.11 1.74 -3.41
CA LEU A 344 -30.38 2.13 -2.79
C LEU A 344 -30.71 3.60 -3.01
N GLY A 345 -29.74 4.50 -2.76
CA GLY A 345 -29.94 5.93 -2.96
C GLY A 345 -30.22 6.27 -4.43
N ALA A 346 -29.54 5.62 -5.36
CA ALA A 346 -29.76 5.81 -6.78
C ALA A 346 -31.10 5.25 -7.27
N PHE A 347 -31.57 4.12 -6.70
CA PHE A 347 -32.91 3.59 -6.95
C PHE A 347 -33.98 4.60 -6.56
N VAL A 348 -33.95 5.09 -5.30
CA VAL A 348 -34.93 6.07 -4.81
C VAL A 348 -34.90 7.35 -5.63
N ALA A 349 -33.70 7.77 -6.07
CA ALA A 349 -33.52 8.93 -6.93
C ALA A 349 -34.11 8.76 -8.34
N ALA A 350 -34.20 7.53 -8.85
CA ALA A 350 -34.74 7.24 -10.17
C ALA A 350 -36.25 6.88 -10.13
N SER A 351 -36.70 6.19 -9.08
CA SER A 351 -38.09 5.75 -8.92
C SER A 351 -39.00 6.81 -8.30
N GLY A 352 -38.46 7.66 -7.43
CA GLY A 352 -39.25 8.57 -6.60
C GLY A 352 -40.08 7.87 -5.52
N ASP A 353 -39.78 6.60 -5.21
CA ASP A 353 -40.53 5.77 -4.26
C ASP A 353 -39.60 4.88 -3.41
N LEU A 354 -40.15 4.36 -2.30
CA LEU A 354 -39.51 3.47 -1.34
C LEU A 354 -39.93 2.00 -1.49
N ALA A 355 -40.72 1.62 -2.51
CA ALA A 355 -41.00 0.23 -2.81
C ALA A 355 -39.75 -0.48 -3.37
N VAL A 356 -38.89 -0.89 -2.45
CA VAL A 356 -37.62 -1.57 -2.75
C VAL A 356 -37.89 -2.96 -3.32
N SER A 357 -37.34 -3.24 -4.51
CA SER A 357 -37.43 -4.57 -5.13
C SER A 357 -36.47 -5.59 -4.49
N SER A 358 -36.74 -6.89 -4.67
CA SER A 358 -35.85 -7.97 -4.23
C SER A 358 -34.45 -7.85 -4.83
N GLU A 359 -34.37 -7.51 -6.12
CA GLU A 359 -33.14 -7.37 -6.89
C GLU A 359 -32.29 -6.22 -6.34
N LEU A 360 -32.93 -5.11 -5.94
CA LEU A 360 -32.22 -3.99 -5.32
C LEU A 360 -31.57 -4.39 -4.00
N ILE A 361 -32.29 -5.12 -3.14
CA ILE A 361 -31.75 -5.59 -1.86
C ILE A 361 -30.54 -6.49 -2.11
N VAL A 362 -30.66 -7.43 -3.05
CA VAL A 362 -29.57 -8.34 -3.43
C VAL A 362 -28.37 -7.56 -3.98
N LEU A 363 -28.58 -6.53 -4.80
CA LEU A 363 -27.52 -5.65 -5.31
C LEU A 363 -26.82 -4.86 -4.19
N CYS A 364 -27.58 -4.36 -3.21
CA CYS A 364 -27.03 -3.67 -2.04
C CYS A 364 -26.19 -4.62 -1.18
N LEU A 365 -26.66 -5.85 -0.96
CA LEU A 365 -25.94 -6.89 -0.21
C LEU A 365 -24.68 -7.34 -0.95
N PHE A 366 -24.75 -7.57 -2.26
CA PHE A 366 -23.56 -7.80 -3.08
C PHE A 366 -22.53 -6.69 -2.86
N THR A 367 -22.96 -5.43 -3.03
CA THR A 367 -22.08 -4.26 -2.90
C THR A 367 -21.43 -4.20 -1.53
N PHE A 368 -22.21 -4.46 -0.46
CA PHE A 368 -21.74 -4.51 0.91
C PHE A 368 -20.64 -5.56 1.11
N PHE A 369 -20.89 -6.82 0.75
CA PHE A 369 -19.94 -7.91 1.00
C PHE A 369 -18.71 -7.80 0.09
N TRP A 370 -18.88 -7.41 -1.17
CA TRP A 370 -17.79 -7.24 -2.11
C TRP A 370 -16.73 -6.24 -1.60
N ILE A 371 -17.13 -5.00 -1.29
CA ILE A 371 -16.14 -4.01 -0.83
C ILE A 371 -15.57 -4.36 0.54
N SER A 372 -16.37 -4.95 1.43
CA SER A 372 -15.91 -5.35 2.76
C SER A 372 -14.78 -6.39 2.66
N GLY A 373 -14.93 -7.39 1.80
CA GLY A 373 -13.90 -8.41 1.59
C GLY A 373 -12.61 -7.83 1.00
N PHE A 374 -12.73 -6.93 0.02
CA PHE A 374 -11.56 -6.29 -0.58
C PHE A 374 -10.87 -5.32 0.41
N ASP A 375 -11.61 -4.65 1.27
CA ASP A 375 -11.04 -3.80 2.33
C ASP A 375 -10.27 -4.64 3.38
N ILE A 376 -10.76 -5.84 3.72
CA ILE A 376 -10.02 -6.79 4.57
C ILE A 376 -8.69 -7.19 3.90
N LEU A 377 -8.72 -7.53 2.61
CA LEU A 377 -7.49 -7.86 1.86
C LEU A 377 -6.52 -6.68 1.83
N TYR A 378 -7.02 -5.47 1.64
CA TYR A 378 -6.21 -4.26 1.59
C TYR A 378 -5.53 -3.96 2.93
N ALA A 379 -6.23 -4.21 4.04
CA ALA A 379 -5.73 -3.99 5.38
C ALA A 379 -4.60 -4.96 5.77
N LEU A 380 -4.37 -6.05 5.02
CA LEU A 380 -3.19 -6.91 5.21
C LEU A 380 -1.88 -6.13 5.09
N MET A 381 -1.86 -5.04 4.30
CA MET A 381 -0.68 -4.19 4.14
C MET A 381 -0.28 -3.42 5.40
N ASP A 382 -1.22 -3.21 6.33
CA ASP A 382 -1.02 -2.43 7.54
C ASP A 382 -1.08 -3.32 8.79
N ARG A 383 -1.05 -4.65 8.64
CA ARG A 383 -1.26 -5.60 9.75
C ARG A 383 -0.29 -5.34 10.91
N GLU A 384 1.02 -5.32 10.65
CA GLU A 384 2.03 -5.16 11.69
C GLU A 384 1.90 -3.80 12.37
N PHE A 385 1.65 -2.75 11.56
CA PHE A 385 1.44 -1.40 12.06
C PHE A 385 0.20 -1.34 12.98
N ASP A 386 -0.92 -1.90 12.54
CA ASP A 386 -2.19 -1.90 13.26
C ASP A 386 -2.06 -2.66 14.59
N GLN A 387 -1.34 -3.78 14.59
CA GLN A 387 -1.05 -4.55 15.80
C GLN A 387 -0.23 -3.74 16.81
N MET A 388 0.84 -3.09 16.37
CA MET A 388 1.72 -2.31 17.24
C MET A 388 1.03 -1.07 17.83
N HIS A 389 0.17 -0.42 17.05
CA HIS A 389 -0.46 0.86 17.43
C HIS A 389 -1.90 0.70 17.94
N GLY A 390 -2.35 -0.54 18.15
CA GLY A 390 -3.67 -0.83 18.70
C GLY A 390 -4.84 -0.46 17.79
N VAL A 391 -4.61 -0.30 16.49
CA VAL A 391 -5.66 -0.07 15.50
C VAL A 391 -6.46 -1.36 15.34
N LYS A 392 -7.79 -1.28 15.45
CA LYS A 392 -8.67 -2.44 15.37
C LYS A 392 -8.99 -2.74 13.91
N SER A 393 -8.32 -3.74 13.35
CA SER A 393 -8.59 -4.32 12.03
C SER A 393 -8.64 -5.85 12.10
N LEU A 394 -9.32 -6.49 11.14
CA LEU A 394 -9.40 -7.95 11.09
C LEU A 394 -8.00 -8.58 10.95
N PRO A 395 -7.13 -8.14 10.02
CA PRO A 395 -5.75 -8.62 9.93
C PRO A 395 -4.97 -8.52 11.24
N ALA A 396 -5.14 -7.42 12.00
CA ALA A 396 -4.47 -7.26 13.28
C ALA A 396 -5.02 -8.21 14.36
N ALA A 397 -6.33 -8.47 14.37
CA ALA A 397 -6.98 -9.28 15.39
C ALA A 397 -6.81 -10.80 15.20
N ILE A 398 -6.88 -11.29 13.96
CA ILE A 398 -6.89 -12.74 13.66
C ILE A 398 -5.73 -13.20 12.77
N GLY A 399 -4.79 -12.30 12.47
CA GLY A 399 -3.63 -12.57 11.63
C GLY A 399 -3.97 -12.70 10.14
N GLU A 400 -2.94 -12.85 9.32
CA GLU A 400 -3.06 -12.90 7.85
C GLU A 400 -3.93 -14.06 7.37
N LYS A 401 -3.66 -15.29 7.84
CA LYS A 401 -4.42 -16.48 7.42
C LYS A 401 -5.90 -16.35 7.77
N GLY A 402 -6.21 -15.91 8.99
CA GLY A 402 -7.59 -15.69 9.43
C GLY A 402 -8.29 -14.62 8.61
N ALA A 403 -7.62 -13.48 8.37
CA ALA A 403 -8.18 -12.41 7.55
C ALA A 403 -8.41 -12.83 6.10
N LEU A 404 -7.50 -13.60 5.50
CA LEU A 404 -7.69 -14.19 4.17
C LEU A 404 -8.91 -15.11 4.13
N THR A 405 -9.11 -15.96 5.15
CA THR A 405 -10.29 -16.83 5.24
C THR A 405 -11.59 -16.03 5.36
N VAL A 406 -11.63 -15.01 6.23
CA VAL A 406 -12.82 -14.16 6.40
C VAL A 406 -13.11 -13.36 5.13
N ALA A 407 -12.09 -12.82 4.47
CA ALA A 407 -12.24 -12.16 3.18
C ALA A 407 -12.79 -13.12 2.12
N ALA A 408 -12.26 -14.36 2.06
CA ALA A 408 -12.69 -15.36 1.08
C ALA A 408 -14.16 -15.73 1.26
N PHE A 409 -14.57 -15.97 2.50
CA PHE A 409 -15.97 -16.23 2.83
C PHE A 409 -16.87 -15.04 2.51
N THR A 410 -16.41 -13.82 2.82
CA THR A 410 -17.12 -12.58 2.51
C THR A 410 -17.29 -12.39 0.99
N HIS A 411 -16.27 -12.68 0.18
CA HIS A 411 -16.36 -12.65 -1.28
C HIS A 411 -17.23 -13.78 -1.85
N LEU A 412 -17.23 -14.96 -1.24
CA LEU A 412 -18.12 -16.05 -1.63
C LEU A 412 -19.60 -15.66 -1.44
N ILE A 413 -19.92 -15.01 -0.32
CA ILE A 413 -21.27 -14.47 -0.08
C ILE A 413 -21.61 -13.40 -1.12
N ALA A 414 -20.68 -12.48 -1.41
CA ALA A 414 -20.89 -11.47 -2.45
C ALA A 414 -21.18 -12.12 -3.81
N PHE A 415 -20.40 -13.12 -4.19
CA PHE A 415 -20.58 -13.86 -5.44
C PHE A 415 -21.92 -14.61 -5.47
N ALA A 416 -22.36 -15.20 -4.36
CA ALA A 416 -23.67 -15.83 -4.26
C ALA A 416 -24.81 -14.85 -4.54
N PHE A 417 -24.72 -13.61 -4.05
CA PHE A 417 -25.70 -12.57 -4.39
C PHE A 417 -25.67 -12.19 -5.88
N LEU A 418 -24.50 -12.16 -6.53
CA LEU A 418 -24.44 -11.98 -7.98
C LEU A 418 -25.10 -13.13 -8.75
N VAL A 419 -24.92 -14.37 -8.30
CA VAL A 419 -25.60 -15.53 -8.90
C VAL A 419 -27.11 -15.38 -8.75
N LEU A 420 -27.61 -14.93 -7.60
CA LEU A 420 -29.04 -14.66 -7.41
C LEU A 420 -29.57 -13.56 -8.32
N LEU A 421 -28.81 -12.47 -8.54
CA LEU A 421 -29.17 -11.45 -9.52
C LEU A 421 -29.23 -12.02 -10.93
N TRP A 422 -28.21 -12.79 -11.33
CA TRP A 422 -28.18 -13.44 -12.63
C TRP A 422 -29.37 -14.39 -12.83
N MET A 423 -29.75 -15.16 -11.81
CA MET A 423 -30.94 -16.03 -11.87
C MET A 423 -32.23 -15.23 -12.05
N GLY A 424 -32.30 -14.01 -11.51
CA GLY A 424 -33.45 -13.11 -11.69
C GLY A 424 -33.54 -12.50 -13.09
N PHE A 425 -32.42 -12.09 -13.68
CA PHE A 425 -32.40 -11.44 -15.01
C PHE A 425 -32.24 -12.39 -16.19
N GLY A 426 -31.49 -13.49 -16.02
CA GLY A 426 -31.13 -14.42 -17.09
C GLY A 426 -30.21 -13.82 -18.17
N GLY A 427 -29.98 -14.58 -19.25
CA GLY A 427 -29.28 -14.09 -20.45
C GLY A 427 -27.77 -14.35 -20.50
N ALA A 428 -27.24 -14.37 -21.73
CA ALA A 428 -25.83 -14.68 -22.01
C ALA A 428 -24.88 -13.53 -21.62
N LEU A 429 -25.30 -12.27 -21.78
CA LEU A 429 -24.49 -11.10 -21.44
C LEU A 429 -24.33 -10.95 -19.90
N PRO A 430 -25.39 -11.04 -19.08
CA PRO A 430 -25.25 -11.14 -17.63
C PRO A 430 -24.40 -12.33 -17.18
N LEU A 431 -24.48 -13.49 -17.84
CA LEU A 431 -23.65 -14.66 -17.54
C LEU A 431 -22.16 -14.40 -17.81
N LEU A 432 -21.84 -13.73 -18.92
CA LEU A 432 -20.47 -13.30 -19.21
C LEU A 432 -19.95 -12.37 -18.12
N SER A 433 -20.76 -11.40 -17.70
CA SER A 433 -20.40 -10.48 -16.62
C SER A 433 -20.17 -11.21 -15.28
N LEU A 434 -21.05 -12.15 -14.94
CA LEU A 434 -20.89 -13.02 -13.77
C LEU A 434 -19.58 -13.82 -13.83
N SER A 435 -19.23 -14.34 -15.00
CA SER A 435 -17.99 -15.09 -15.21
C SER A 435 -16.75 -14.21 -15.02
N VAL A 436 -16.78 -12.96 -15.50
CA VAL A 436 -15.71 -11.97 -15.25
C VAL A 436 -15.59 -11.67 -13.75
N ALA A 437 -16.71 -11.51 -13.04
CA ALA A 437 -16.69 -11.32 -11.59
C ALA A 437 -16.08 -12.54 -10.87
N ALA A 438 -16.41 -13.77 -11.28
CA ALA A 438 -15.85 -15.00 -10.72
C ALA A 438 -14.33 -15.05 -10.87
N VAL A 439 -13.82 -14.72 -12.06
CA VAL A 439 -12.37 -14.66 -12.33
C VAL A 439 -11.71 -13.58 -11.47
N ALA A 440 -12.33 -12.40 -11.32
CA ALA A 440 -11.80 -11.33 -10.49
C ALA A 440 -11.73 -11.73 -9.00
N PHE A 441 -12.78 -12.37 -8.46
CA PHE A 441 -12.76 -12.89 -7.09
C PHE A 441 -11.71 -13.97 -6.89
N GLY A 442 -11.54 -14.89 -7.85
CA GLY A 442 -10.48 -15.90 -7.81
C GLY A 442 -9.08 -15.28 -7.85
N ALA A 443 -8.85 -14.32 -8.76
CA ALA A 443 -7.58 -13.60 -8.89
C ALA A 443 -7.20 -12.85 -7.60
N ALA A 444 -8.18 -12.36 -6.83
CA ALA A 444 -7.93 -11.69 -5.55
C ALA A 444 -7.21 -12.57 -4.51
N TYR A 445 -7.19 -13.90 -4.68
CA TYR A 445 -6.54 -14.84 -3.75
C TYR A 445 -5.27 -15.48 -4.31
N VAL A 446 -4.84 -15.09 -5.51
CA VAL A 446 -3.60 -15.60 -6.10
C VAL A 446 -2.39 -14.98 -5.39
N PRO A 447 -1.51 -15.77 -4.72
CA PRO A 447 -0.43 -15.24 -3.89
C PRO A 447 0.58 -14.36 -4.65
N THR A 448 0.80 -14.64 -5.93
CA THR A 448 1.75 -13.91 -6.79
C THR A 448 1.27 -12.50 -7.15
N ILE A 449 -0.03 -12.22 -7.04
CA ILE A 449 -0.59 -10.89 -7.32
C ILE A 449 -0.39 -9.99 -6.10
N PRO A 450 0.22 -8.79 -6.23
CA PRO A 450 0.42 -7.87 -5.11
C PRO A 450 -0.91 -7.42 -4.48
N ILE A 451 -0.93 -7.19 -3.16
CA ILE A 451 -2.13 -6.74 -2.42
C ILE A 451 -2.71 -5.43 -2.99
N THR A 452 -1.83 -4.52 -3.42
CA THR A 452 -2.25 -3.28 -4.08
C THR A 452 -3.07 -3.54 -5.33
N VAL A 453 -2.68 -4.53 -6.15
CA VAL A 453 -3.36 -4.97 -7.38
C VAL A 453 -4.67 -5.71 -7.06
N ARG A 454 -4.69 -6.50 -5.98
CA ARG A 454 -5.93 -7.17 -5.49
C ARG A 454 -7.00 -6.14 -5.12
N PHE A 455 -6.63 -5.12 -4.34
CA PHE A 455 -7.56 -4.05 -3.99
C PHE A 455 -7.87 -3.13 -5.19
N PHE A 456 -6.88 -2.83 -6.03
CA PHE A 456 -7.06 -2.04 -7.24
C PHE A 456 -6.01 -2.43 -8.29
N PRO A 457 -6.37 -3.06 -9.42
CA PRO A 457 -7.63 -2.95 -10.17
C PRO A 457 -8.63 -4.12 -10.02
N ILE A 458 -8.28 -5.24 -9.38
CA ILE A 458 -9.13 -6.45 -9.40
C ILE A 458 -10.50 -6.20 -8.75
N SER A 459 -10.54 -5.51 -7.60
CA SER A 459 -11.81 -5.12 -6.98
C SER A 459 -12.70 -4.33 -7.94
N ALA A 460 -12.14 -3.36 -8.68
CA ALA A 460 -12.89 -2.53 -9.61
C ALA A 460 -13.53 -3.36 -10.72
N ILE A 461 -12.79 -4.35 -11.26
CA ILE A 461 -13.34 -5.29 -12.25
C ILE A 461 -14.52 -6.07 -11.65
N ALA A 462 -14.39 -6.60 -10.44
CA ALA A 462 -15.48 -7.34 -9.78
C ALA A 462 -16.73 -6.47 -9.55
N GLY A 463 -16.56 -5.20 -9.16
CA GLY A 463 -17.67 -4.26 -8.97
C GLY A 463 -18.37 -3.86 -10.25
N ILE A 464 -17.60 -3.52 -11.29
CA ILE A 464 -18.12 -3.20 -12.62
C ILE A 464 -18.88 -4.40 -13.17
N ALA A 465 -18.27 -5.59 -13.10
CA ALA A 465 -18.91 -6.82 -13.54
C ALA A 465 -20.20 -7.12 -12.74
N GLY A 466 -20.22 -6.88 -11.43
CA GLY A 466 -21.43 -7.03 -10.64
C GLY A 466 -22.55 -6.06 -11.05
N ALA A 467 -22.22 -4.80 -11.32
CA ALA A 467 -23.19 -3.82 -11.84
C ALA A 467 -23.72 -4.20 -13.23
N LEU A 468 -22.84 -4.72 -14.10
CA LEU A 468 -23.20 -5.14 -15.46
C LEU A 468 -24.12 -6.37 -15.48
N VAL A 469 -24.13 -7.22 -14.45
CA VAL A 469 -25.13 -8.30 -14.34
C VAL A 469 -26.56 -7.72 -14.35
N VAL A 470 -26.76 -6.57 -13.70
CA VAL A 470 -28.05 -5.88 -13.66
C VAL A 470 -28.29 -5.06 -14.93
N LEU A 471 -27.31 -4.25 -15.34
CA LEU A 471 -27.46 -3.34 -16.49
C LEU A 471 -27.64 -4.05 -17.83
N LEU A 472 -27.11 -5.27 -17.97
CA LEU A 472 -27.29 -6.11 -19.15
C LEU A 472 -28.50 -7.05 -19.01
N GLY A 473 -29.13 -7.08 -17.84
CA GLY A 473 -30.35 -7.85 -17.58
C GLY A 473 -31.53 -7.24 -18.33
N GLY A 474 -32.16 -8.03 -19.22
CA GLY A 474 -33.28 -7.58 -20.05
C GLY A 474 -32.90 -7.02 -21.43
N ILE A 475 -31.62 -7.02 -21.81
CA ILE A 475 -31.20 -6.86 -23.21
C ILE A 475 -31.32 -8.23 -23.88
N SER A 476 -32.55 -8.61 -24.25
CA SER A 476 -32.87 -9.80 -25.04
C SER A 476 -32.90 -9.50 -26.53
#